data_AF-A0A7K2P5Y5-F1
#
_entry.id   AF-A0A7K2P5Y5-F1
#
_cell.length_a   1.000
_cell.length_b   1.000
_cell.length_c   1.000
_cell.angle_alpha   90.00
_cell.angle_beta   90.00
_cell.angle_gamma   90.00
#
_symmetry.space_group_name_H-M   'P 1'
#
loop_
_entity.id
_entity.type
_entity.pdbx_description
1 polymer ?
#
loop_
_entity_poly.entity_id
_entity_poly.type
_entity_poly.pdbx_seq_one_letter_code
_entity_poly.pdbx_strand_id
1 'polypeptide(L)'
;MSRRAVVVGAGLAGMLAAAVLADAGVAEVVVLDRDELPDGPRRRRGLPQGRHAHLLMPGGLAAMEEIVPGASLGKRLLAAG
;
A
#
# COMPACT_ATOMS: atom_id res chain seq x y z
N MET A 1 -5.81 26.13 -6.63
CA MET A 1 -4.50 25.44 -6.67
C MET A 1 -4.75 23.95 -6.70
N SER A 2 -4.23 23.20 -7.68
CA SER A 2 -4.29 21.74 -7.60
C SER A 2 -3.41 21.29 -6.42
N ARG A 3 -3.99 20.54 -5.49
CA ARG A 3 -3.29 20.02 -4.32
C ARG A 3 -2.56 18.76 -4.75
N ARG A 4 -1.22 18.83 -4.83
CA ARG A 4 -0.34 17.67 -5.07
C ARG A 4 0.25 17.21 -3.75
N ALA A 5 0.30 15.89 -3.52
CA ALA A 5 1.02 15.27 -2.43
C ALA A 5 2.08 14.30 -2.96
N VAL A 6 3.21 14.21 -2.26
CA VAL A 6 4.26 13.23 -2.53
C VAL A 6 4.38 12.30 -1.33
N VAL A 7 4.23 10.99 -1.57
CA VAL A 7 4.46 9.94 -0.58
C VAL A 7 5.79 9.28 -0.89
N VAL A 8 6.73 9.33 0.05
CA VAL A 8 8.05 8.72 -0.10
C VAL A 8 8.04 7.32 0.53
N GLY A 9 8.17 6.30 -0.31
CA GLY A 9 8.16 4.88 0.03
C GLY A 9 6.87 4.19 -0.40
N ALA A 10 6.94 3.30 -1.39
CA ALA A 10 5.86 2.40 -1.83
C ALA A 10 5.89 1.08 -1.04
N GLY A 11 5.96 1.19 0.29
CA GLY A 11 5.70 0.08 1.21
C GLY A 11 4.24 0.02 1.63
N LEU A 12 3.90 -0.91 2.53
CA LEU A 12 2.53 -1.06 3.05
C LEU A 12 1.94 0.27 3.57
N ALA A 13 2.66 0.95 4.46
CA ALA A 13 2.21 2.21 5.05
C ALA A 13 2.06 3.34 4.01
N GLY A 14 3.03 3.46 3.08
CA GLY A 14 2.98 4.50 2.05
C GLY A 14 1.85 4.31 1.05
N MET A 15 1.57 3.07 0.64
CA MET A 15 0.43 2.79 -0.25
C MET A 15 -0.92 3.04 0.45
N LEU A 16 -1.04 2.71 1.74
CA LEU A 16 -2.24 3.06 2.52
C LEU A 16 -2.39 4.57 2.68
N ALA A 17 -1.30 5.29 2.98
CA ALA A 17 -1.33 6.75 3.05
C ALA A 17 -1.72 7.38 1.71
N ALA A 18 -1.18 6.87 0.60
CA ALA A 18 -1.53 7.33 -0.74
C ALA A 18 -3.02 7.10 -1.05
N ALA A 19 -3.58 5.96 -0.65
CA ALA A 19 -5.00 5.67 -0.80
C ALA A 19 -5.87 6.66 0.00
N VAL A 20 -5.52 6.93 1.26
CA VAL A 20 -6.25 7.92 2.09
C VAL A 20 -6.16 9.32 1.51
N LEU A 21 -4.99 9.74 1.01
CA LEU A 21 -4.83 11.06 0.37
C LEU A 21 -5.67 11.18 -0.90
N ALA A 22 -5.74 10.11 -1.70
CA ALA A 22 -6.57 10.07 -2.88
C ALA A 22 -8.06 10.17 -2.53
N ASP A 23 -8.52 9.42 -1.52
CA ASP A 23 -9.91 9.48 -1.02
C ASP A 23 -10.27 10.86 -0.43
N ALA A 24 -9.31 11.51 0.24
CA ALA A 24 -9.47 12.86 0.77
C ALA A 24 -9.52 13.97 -0.32
N GLY A 25 -9.49 13.62 -1.60
CA GLY A 25 -9.64 14.55 -2.71
C GLY A 25 -8.35 15.30 -3.10
N VAL A 26 -7.18 14.75 -2.78
CA VAL A 26 -5.91 15.28 -3.31
C VAL A 26 -5.85 15.01 -4.81
N ALA A 27 -5.75 16.06 -5.61
CA ALA A 27 -5.86 16.01 -7.06
C ALA A 27 -4.78 15.13 -7.72
N GLU A 28 -3.60 15.05 -7.11
CA GLU A 28 -2.50 14.21 -7.58
C GLU A 28 -1.68 13.69 -6.40
N VAL A 29 -1.56 12.37 -6.30
CA VAL A 29 -0.71 11.70 -5.31
C VAL A 29 0.42 11.00 -6.05
N VAL A 30 1.65 11.48 -5.87
CA VAL A 30 2.85 10.88 -6.44
C VAL A 30 3.49 9.99 -5.39
N VAL A 31 3.62 8.69 -5.66
CA VAL A 31 4.37 7.76 -4.81
C VAL A 31 5.76 7.59 -5.38
N LEU A 32 6.79 7.95 -4.61
CA LEU A 32 8.18 7.80 -4.98
C LEU A 32 8.80 6.66 -4.19
N ASP A 33 9.37 5.67 -4.87
CA ASP A 33 10.18 4.63 -4.25
C ASP A 33 11.56 4.57 -4.91
N ARG A 34 12.53 4.05 -4.18
CA ARG A 34 13.89 3.85 -4.68
C ARG A 34 13.98 2.66 -5.63
N ASP A 35 13.20 1.62 -5.38
CA ASP A 35 13.21 0.42 -6.21
C ASP A 35 12.10 0.51 -7.28
N GLU A 36 12.31 -0.17 -8.41
CA GLU A 36 11.20 -0.48 -9.33
C GLU A 36 10.20 -1.41 -8.64
N LEU A 37 8.91 -1.12 -8.84
CA LEU A 37 7.83 -1.93 -8.29
C LEU A 37 7.54 -3.10 -9.24
N PRO A 38 7.51 -4.34 -8.72
CA PRO A 38 7.12 -5.50 -9.51
C PRO A 38 5.61 -5.49 -9.81
N ASP A 39 5.19 -6.18 -10.87
CA ASP A 39 3.77 -6.35 -11.24
C ASP A 39 2.95 -7.20 -10.23
N GLY A 40 3.57 -7.75 -9.19
CA GLY A 40 2.92 -8.59 -8.18
C GLY A 40 3.72 -8.69 -6.88
N PRO A 41 3.31 -9.54 -5.91
CA PRO A 41 3.98 -9.66 -4.61
C PRO A 41 5.32 -10.38 -4.77
N ARG A 42 6.33 -9.61 -5.14
CA ARG A 42 7.71 -10.08 -5.34
C ARG A 42 8.65 -9.27 -4.46
N ARG A 43 9.77 -9.92 -4.13
CA ARG A 43 10.82 -9.31 -3.34
C ARG A 43 11.49 -8.19 -4.13
N ARG A 44 11.84 -7.11 -3.43
CA ARG A 44 12.62 -5.98 -3.96
C ARG A 44 13.78 -5.65 -3.05
N ARG A 45 14.82 -5.02 -3.60
CA ARG A 45 16.09 -4.75 -2.91
C ARG A 45 15.91 -3.94 -1.62
N GLY A 46 15.00 -2.97 -1.62
CA GLY A 46 14.68 -2.10 -0.48
C GLY A 46 13.74 -2.68 0.56
N LEU A 47 13.31 -3.94 0.41
CA LEU A 47 12.53 -4.65 1.42
C LEU A 47 13.30 -5.86 1.96
N PRO A 48 14.40 -5.66 2.72
CA PRO A 48 15.20 -6.77 3.24
C PRO A 48 14.39 -7.72 4.14
N GLN A 49 13.40 -7.18 4.86
CA GLN A 49 12.50 -7.95 5.72
C GLN A 49 11.38 -8.67 4.95
N GLY A 50 11.28 -8.51 3.63
CA GLY A 50 10.25 -9.15 2.80
C GLY A 50 10.42 -10.67 2.64
N ARG A 51 11.48 -11.24 3.23
CA ARG A 51 11.69 -12.69 3.34
C ARG A 51 11.15 -13.31 4.62
N HIS A 52 10.78 -12.48 5.61
CA HIS A 52 10.25 -12.96 6.88
C HIS A 52 8.73 -13.01 6.84
N ALA A 53 8.15 -13.95 7.59
CA ALA A 53 6.71 -13.98 7.80
C ALA A 53 6.33 -12.78 8.69
N HIS A 54 5.33 -12.01 8.24
CA HIS A 54 4.73 -10.93 9.01
C HIS A 54 3.28 -11.31 9.29
N LEU A 55 2.92 -11.41 10.57
CA LEU A 55 1.55 -11.69 10.97
C LEU A 55 0.71 -10.42 10.78
N LEU A 56 -0.33 -10.50 9.96
CA LEU A 56 -1.34 -9.43 9.87
C LEU A 56 -2.42 -9.69 10.91
N MET A 57 -2.47 -8.84 11.93
CA MET A 57 -3.50 -8.92 12.96
C MET A 57 -4.89 -8.60 12.39
N PRO A 58 -5.97 -9.26 12.85
CA PRO A 58 -7.32 -9.03 12.34
C PRO A 58 -7.75 -7.56 12.36
N GLY A 59 -7.43 -6.81 13.43
CA GLY A 59 -7.74 -5.39 13.51
C GLY A 59 -6.99 -4.54 12.48
N GLY A 60 -5.76 -4.93 12.13
CA GLY A 60 -5.00 -4.28 11.06
C GLY A 60 -5.62 -4.55 9.68
N LEU A 61 -6.06 -5.79 9.42
CA LEU A 61 -6.79 -6.12 8.21
C LEU A 61 -8.10 -5.33 8.10
N ALA A 62 -8.87 -5.24 9.19
CA ALA A 62 -10.12 -4.47 9.22
C ALA A 62 -9.88 -2.98 8.89
N ALA A 63 -8.88 -2.35 9.51
CA ALA A 63 -8.51 -0.96 9.21
C ALA A 63 -8.07 -0.79 7.75
N MET A 64 -7.34 -1.75 7.18
CA MET A 64 -6.96 -1.70 5.77
C MET A 64 -8.16 -1.86 4.82
N GLU A 65 -9.18 -2.63 5.21
CA GLU A 65 -10.43 -2.78 4.45
C GLU A 65 -11.29 -1.51 4.45
N GLU A 66 -11.19 -0.66 5.47
CA GLU A 66 -11.82 0.66 5.50
C GLU A 66 -11.11 1.65 4.55
N ILE A 67 -9.79 1.50 4.37
CA ILE A 67 -8.96 2.40 3.55
C ILE A 67 -8.99 2.03 2.06
N VAL A 68 -8.92 0.73 1.73
CA VAL A 68 -8.76 0.28 0.35
C VAL A 68 -10.13 0.03 -0.29
N PRO A 69 -10.49 0.76 -1.36
CA PRO A 69 -11.79 0.60 -2.02
C PRO A 69 -11.99 -0.82 -2.56
N GLY A 70 -13.21 -1.34 -2.41
CA GLY A 70 -13.61 -2.66 -2.89
C GLY A 70 -13.43 -3.74 -1.82
N ALA A 71 -14.48 -3.93 -1.01
CA ALA A 71 -14.55 -4.98 0.00
C ALA A 71 -14.03 -6.31 -0.55
N SER A 72 -13.08 -6.94 0.16
CA SER A 72 -12.37 -8.22 -0.13
C SER A 72 -10.83 -8.12 -0.12
N LEU A 73 -10.23 -7.10 0.49
CA LEU A 73 -8.76 -6.99 0.57
C LEU A 73 -8.12 -8.27 1.12
N GLY A 74 -8.69 -8.86 2.19
CA GLY A 74 -8.19 -10.13 2.72
C GLY A 74 -8.18 -11.26 1.67
N LYS A 75 -9.25 -11.40 0.88
CA LYS A 75 -9.31 -12.41 -0.20
C LYS A 75 -8.29 -12.13 -1.31
N ARG A 76 -8.10 -10.85 -1.68
CA ARG A 76 -7.13 -10.45 -2.70
C ARG A 76 -5.70 -10.72 -2.27
N LEU A 77 -5.37 -10.43 -1.01
CA LEU A 77 -4.06 -10.74 -0.44
C LEU A 77 -3.81 -12.25 -0.45
N LEU A 78 -4.78 -13.06 0.00
CA LEU A 78 -4.67 -14.52 -0.05
C LEU A 78 -4.52 -15.07 -1.48
N ALA A 79 -5.21 -14.49 -2.46
CA ALA A 79 -5.10 -14.88 -3.86
C ALA A 79 -3.77 -14.49 -4.51
N ALA A 80 -3.09 -13.46 -3.99
CA ALA A 80 -1.82 -12.99 -4.52
C ALA A 80 -0.61 -13.87 -4.10
N GLY A 81 -0.77 -14.67 -3.04
CA GLY A 81 0.29 -15.50 -2.44
C GLY A 81 1.17 -14.72 -1.48
#